data_AF-A0A368FMH9-F1
#
_entry.id   AF-A0A368FMH9-F1
#
_cell.length_a   1.000
_cell.length_b   1.000
_cell.length_c   1.000
_cell.angle_alpha   90.00
_cell.angle_beta   90.00
_cell.angle_gamma   90.00
#
_symmetry.space_group_name_H-M   'P 1'
#
loop_
_entity.id
_entity.type
_entity.pdbx_description
1 polymer ?
#
loop_
_entity_poly.entity_id
_entity_poly.type
_entity_poly.pdbx_seq_one_letter_code
_entity_poly.pdbx_strand_id
1 'polypeptide(L)'
;MADVFLCCETASMSIGDWFVDSLLTPQIFPQVPVAGLKSIEMLPLDASTAFPIVHTGDEVVILTFPNYATAVIRNVEFMAPPPTGGFLHIMTIIDPSMKPFAVFLTYNLPSTGYIRLPVPDMLQGMSGRASYFDNSTALVKQDSYRAQYVVLVYRTNNPISIGIPSQPTLPGQISVGLDLMNGCTDVQCLMGSTTLGKELGQPLAGSIFHVTTKRTMFQTVEITTDHLTQATATIFGQLLILFVTYLFV
;
A
#
# COMPACT_ATOMS: atom_id res chain seq x y z
N MET A 1 -38.90 0.95 34.35
CA MET A 1 -37.48 0.82 34.01
C MET A 1 -37.46 0.58 32.52
N ALA A 2 -37.22 1.63 31.74
CA ALA A 2 -37.28 1.57 30.28
C ALA A 2 -35.89 1.18 29.78
N ASP A 3 -35.80 0.03 29.11
CA ASP A 3 -34.60 -0.37 28.40
C ASP A 3 -34.33 0.67 27.31
N VAL A 4 -33.26 1.44 27.49
CA VAL A 4 -32.66 2.25 26.43
C VAL A 4 -32.04 1.24 25.47
N PHE A 5 -32.77 0.89 24.42
CA PHE A 5 -32.18 0.29 23.25
C PHE A 5 -31.22 1.32 22.66
N LEU A 6 -29.94 1.16 23.00
CA LEU A 6 -28.85 1.83 22.31
C LEU A 6 -28.80 1.23 20.91
N CYS A 7 -29.67 1.71 20.01
CA CYS A 7 -29.49 1.51 18.59
C CYS A 7 -28.20 2.22 18.23
N CYS A 8 -27.07 1.49 18.23
CA CYS A 8 -25.92 1.89 17.44
C CYS A 8 -26.40 1.90 16.00
N GLU A 9 -26.85 3.05 15.52
CA GLU A 9 -26.78 3.37 14.11
C GLU A 9 -25.31 3.21 13.73
N THR A 10 -24.92 2.03 13.27
CA THR A 10 -23.71 1.87 12.48
C THR A 10 -23.98 2.59 11.17
N ALA A 11 -23.88 3.92 11.20
CA ALA A 11 -23.80 4.70 9.98
C ALA A 11 -22.64 4.08 9.18
N SER A 12 -22.93 3.59 7.98
CA SER A 12 -21.90 3.04 7.11
C SER A 12 -20.89 4.15 6.87
N MET A 13 -19.71 4.00 7.47
CA MET A 13 -18.62 4.95 7.42
C MET A 13 -18.26 5.24 5.95
N SER A 14 -18.17 6.52 5.58
CA SER A 14 -17.84 6.88 4.20
C SER A 14 -16.37 6.52 3.92
N ILE A 15 -16.00 6.38 2.65
CA ILE A 15 -14.59 6.12 2.31
C ILE A 15 -13.67 7.26 2.80
N GLY A 16 -14.18 8.50 2.84
CA GLY A 16 -13.43 9.64 3.34
C GLY A 16 -13.09 9.50 4.83
N ASP A 17 -14.08 9.08 5.63
CA ASP A 17 -13.91 8.81 7.06
C ASP A 17 -12.86 7.72 7.26
N TRP A 18 -12.86 6.66 6.44
CA TRP A 18 -11.86 5.58 6.50
C TRP A 18 -10.43 6.07 6.31
N PHE A 19 -10.22 7.03 5.40
CA PHE A 19 -8.90 7.61 5.15
C PHE A 19 -8.46 8.56 6.28
N VAL A 20 -9.41 9.29 6.88
CA VAL A 20 -9.12 10.21 7.99
C VAL A 20 -8.83 9.45 9.28
N ASP A 21 -9.67 8.47 9.63
CA ASP A 21 -9.54 7.67 10.84
C ASP A 21 -8.29 6.78 10.81
N SER A 22 -7.89 6.32 9.61
CA SER A 22 -6.64 5.60 9.40
C SER A 22 -5.40 6.51 9.36
N LEU A 23 -5.56 7.82 9.59
CA LEU A 23 -4.51 8.85 9.54
C LEU A 23 -3.78 8.93 8.18
N LEU A 24 -4.44 8.51 7.10
CA LEU A 24 -3.87 8.50 5.76
C LEU A 24 -4.02 9.87 5.08
N THR A 25 -5.14 10.55 5.31
CA THR A 25 -5.39 11.91 4.79
C THR A 25 -5.49 12.90 5.95
N PRO A 26 -4.89 14.11 5.84
CA PRO A 26 -4.16 14.66 4.69
C PRO A 26 -2.66 14.36 4.67
N GLN A 27 -2.15 13.57 5.62
CA GLN A 27 -0.71 13.43 5.85
C GLN A 27 0.01 12.71 4.71
N ILE A 28 -0.53 11.57 4.26
CA ILE A 28 0.09 10.72 3.23
C ILE A 28 -0.55 10.99 1.88
N PHE A 29 -1.89 10.98 1.82
CA PHE A 29 -2.64 11.34 0.63
C PHE A 29 -3.22 12.74 0.78
N PRO A 30 -2.94 13.66 -0.17
CA PRO A 30 -3.45 15.03 -0.09
C PRO A 30 -4.98 15.14 -0.09
N GLN A 31 -5.68 14.17 -0.71
CA GLN A 31 -7.13 14.16 -0.85
C GLN A 31 -7.68 12.75 -0.68
N VAL A 32 -8.89 12.66 -0.13
CA VAL A 32 -9.64 11.40 -0.04
C VAL A 32 -10.19 10.99 -1.43
N PRO A 33 -10.43 9.69 -1.66
CA PRO A 33 -11.12 9.24 -2.85
C PRO A 33 -12.53 9.83 -2.96
N VAL A 34 -12.99 10.09 -4.20
CA VAL A 34 -14.34 10.59 -4.45
C VAL A 34 -15.41 9.58 -4.03
N ALA A 35 -15.14 8.28 -4.21
CA ALA A 35 -16.06 7.20 -3.87
C ALA A 35 -15.32 5.96 -3.34
N GLY A 36 -16.06 5.07 -2.69
CA GLY A 36 -15.56 3.73 -2.36
C GLY A 36 -15.46 2.84 -3.60
N LEU A 37 -14.59 1.84 -3.55
CA LEU A 37 -14.73 0.67 -4.40
C LEU A 37 -15.80 -0.24 -3.79
N LYS A 38 -16.68 -0.78 -4.63
CA LYS A 38 -17.68 -1.75 -4.20
C LYS A 38 -17.01 -3.04 -3.78
N SER A 39 -16.03 -3.50 -4.56
CA SER A 39 -15.31 -4.74 -4.25
C SER A 39 -13.95 -4.79 -4.93
N ILE A 40 -13.06 -5.61 -4.38
CA ILE A 40 -11.71 -5.88 -4.89
C ILE A 40 -11.52 -7.38 -4.97
N GLU A 41 -11.10 -7.85 -6.14
CA GLU A 41 -10.73 -9.23 -6.37
C GLU A 41 -9.21 -9.32 -6.47
N MET A 42 -8.63 -10.15 -5.62
CA MET A 42 -7.20 -10.43 -5.64
C MET A 42 -6.91 -11.65 -6.50
N LEU A 43 -5.69 -11.74 -7.02
CA LEU A 43 -5.24 -12.87 -7.79
C LEU A 43 -5.30 -14.13 -6.90
N PRO A 44 -5.93 -15.22 -7.37
CA PRO A 44 -6.06 -16.44 -6.60
C PRO A 44 -4.69 -17.04 -6.25
N LEU A 45 -4.66 -17.74 -5.11
CA LEU A 45 -3.42 -18.30 -4.54
C LEU A 45 -2.85 -19.42 -5.42
N ASP A 46 -3.76 -20.17 -6.04
CA ASP A 46 -3.47 -21.26 -6.96
C ASP A 46 -4.71 -21.49 -7.85
N ALA A 47 -4.63 -22.46 -8.77
CA ALA A 47 -5.71 -22.77 -9.71
C ALA A 47 -6.97 -23.35 -9.04
N SER A 48 -6.88 -23.80 -7.79
CA SER A 48 -7.94 -24.49 -7.03
C SER A 48 -8.52 -23.67 -5.89
N THR A 49 -7.83 -22.63 -5.42
CA THR A 49 -8.23 -21.80 -4.29
C THR A 49 -8.79 -20.47 -4.77
N ALA A 50 -10.11 -20.32 -4.66
CA ALA A 50 -10.76 -19.04 -4.90
C ALA A 50 -10.42 -18.06 -3.75
N PHE A 51 -9.92 -16.88 -4.12
CA PHE A 51 -9.71 -15.81 -3.16
C PHE A 51 -11.05 -15.09 -2.87
N PRO A 52 -11.42 -14.82 -1.60
CA PRO A 52 -12.65 -14.10 -1.31
C PRO A 52 -12.64 -12.69 -1.92
N ILE A 53 -13.81 -12.22 -2.35
CA ILE A 53 -13.99 -10.83 -2.73
C ILE A 53 -13.83 -9.95 -1.50
N VAL A 54 -13.01 -8.90 -1.59
CA VAL A 54 -12.64 -8.02 -0.48
C VAL A 54 -13.37 -6.68 -0.59
N HIS A 55 -13.86 -6.18 0.54
CA HIS A 55 -14.54 -4.89 0.69
C HIS A 55 -13.73 -3.95 1.58
N THR A 56 -14.12 -2.68 1.63
CA THR A 56 -13.50 -1.72 2.55
C THR A 56 -13.73 -2.14 4.00
N GLY A 57 -12.65 -2.15 4.79
CA GLY A 57 -12.65 -2.54 6.20
C GLY A 57 -12.43 -4.03 6.43
N ASP A 58 -12.45 -4.87 5.39
CA ASP A 58 -12.27 -6.32 5.53
C ASP A 58 -10.87 -6.66 6.07
N GLU A 59 -10.80 -7.77 6.80
CA GLU A 59 -9.56 -8.40 7.22
C GLU A 59 -9.47 -9.81 6.64
N VAL A 60 -8.46 -10.02 5.80
CA VAL A 60 -8.27 -11.26 5.08
C VAL A 60 -7.11 -12.05 5.69
N VAL A 61 -7.41 -13.24 6.19
CA VAL A 61 -6.43 -14.09 6.90
C VAL A 61 -6.03 -15.27 6.01
N ILE A 62 -4.75 -15.32 5.62
CA ILE A 62 -4.18 -16.29 4.65
C ILE A 62 -3.04 -17.10 5.29
N LEU A 63 -3.19 -17.48 6.56
CA LEU A 63 -2.14 -18.17 7.32
C LEU A 63 -1.90 -19.62 6.87
N THR A 64 -2.84 -20.22 6.15
CA THR A 64 -2.72 -21.58 5.62
C THR A 64 -1.92 -21.66 4.32
N PHE A 65 -1.58 -20.53 3.70
CA PHE A 65 -0.87 -20.49 2.41
C PHE A 65 0.49 -19.80 2.57
N PRO A 66 1.52 -20.53 3.04
CA PRO A 66 2.79 -19.95 3.43
C PRO A 66 3.61 -19.37 2.27
N ASN A 67 3.24 -19.65 1.01
CA ASN A 67 3.97 -19.14 -0.16
C ASN A 67 3.39 -17.81 -0.68
N TYR A 68 2.29 -17.31 -0.10
CA TYR A 68 1.66 -16.07 -0.55
C TYR A 68 2.20 -14.87 0.22
N ALA A 69 3.10 -14.12 -0.42
CA ALA A 69 3.80 -12.99 0.19
C ALA A 69 3.18 -11.61 -0.12
N THR A 70 2.41 -11.49 -1.21
CA THR A 70 1.78 -10.23 -1.61
C THR A 70 0.46 -10.48 -2.32
N ALA A 71 -0.54 -9.66 -2.03
CA ALA A 71 -1.84 -9.76 -2.69
C ALA A 71 -1.91 -8.81 -3.89
N VAL A 72 -1.85 -9.37 -5.10
CA VAL A 72 -1.93 -8.60 -6.34
C VAL A 72 -3.39 -8.46 -6.75
N ILE A 73 -3.82 -7.25 -7.11
CA ILE A 73 -5.19 -6.99 -7.55
C ILE A 73 -5.40 -7.51 -8.96
N ARG A 74 -6.49 -8.27 -9.14
CA ARG A 74 -6.94 -8.82 -10.43
C ARG A 74 -8.10 -8.02 -11.01
N ASN A 75 -9.02 -7.54 -10.18
CA ASN A 75 -10.16 -6.75 -10.63
C ASN A 75 -10.60 -5.79 -9.52
N VAL A 76 -11.12 -4.64 -9.91
CA VAL A 76 -11.83 -3.73 -9.01
C VAL A 76 -13.23 -3.46 -9.54
N GLU A 77 -14.21 -3.38 -8.64
CA GLU A 77 -15.57 -3.01 -8.95
C GLU A 77 -15.89 -1.64 -8.34
N PHE A 78 -16.35 -0.71 -9.15
CA PHE A 78 -16.75 0.62 -8.70
C PHE A 78 -18.17 0.62 -8.11
N MET A 79 -18.46 1.54 -7.20
CA MET A 79 -19.84 1.77 -6.74
C MET A 79 -20.72 2.36 -7.85
N ALA A 80 -20.14 3.14 -8.76
CA ALA A 80 -20.77 3.67 -9.95
C ALA A 80 -19.80 3.59 -11.13
N PRO A 81 -20.29 3.41 -12.38
CA PRO A 81 -19.41 3.34 -13.54
C PRO A 81 -18.52 4.59 -13.68
N PRO A 82 -17.21 4.44 -13.98
CA PRO A 82 -16.31 5.57 -14.16
C PRO A 82 -16.64 6.33 -15.45
N PRO A 83 -16.22 7.60 -15.59
CA PRO A 83 -16.40 8.34 -16.85
C PRO A 83 -15.67 7.68 -18.01
N THR A 84 -16.27 7.66 -19.20
CA THR A 84 -15.65 7.11 -20.40
C THR A 84 -14.52 8.01 -20.92
N GLY A 85 -13.52 7.38 -21.55
CA GLY A 85 -12.37 8.08 -22.13
C GLY A 85 -11.27 8.44 -21.12
N GLY A 86 -10.05 8.58 -21.65
CA GLY A 86 -8.83 8.71 -20.85
C GLY A 86 -8.35 7.36 -20.31
N PHE A 87 -7.60 7.43 -19.21
CA PHE A 87 -6.88 6.31 -18.62
C PHE A 87 -7.20 6.18 -17.13
N LEU A 88 -7.33 4.92 -16.69
CA LEU A 88 -7.44 4.54 -15.30
C LEU A 88 -6.11 3.92 -14.83
N HIS A 89 -5.74 4.24 -13.60
CA HIS A 89 -4.53 3.73 -12.96
C HIS A 89 -4.88 3.17 -11.60
N ILE A 90 -4.53 1.90 -11.36
CA ILE A 90 -4.73 1.24 -10.08
C ILE A 90 -3.41 1.28 -9.32
N MET A 91 -3.40 2.02 -8.23
CA MET A 91 -2.29 2.10 -7.30
C MET A 91 -2.65 1.32 -6.03
N THR A 92 -1.85 0.30 -5.70
CA THR A 92 -1.94 -0.46 -4.45
C THR A 92 -0.73 -0.11 -3.61
N ILE A 93 -0.95 0.39 -2.41
CA ILE A 93 0.10 0.72 -1.47
C ILE A 93 -0.07 -0.15 -0.24
N ILE A 94 1.01 -0.80 0.15
CA ILE A 94 1.06 -1.68 1.31
C ILE A 94 1.86 -0.99 2.40
N ASP A 95 1.24 -0.88 3.58
CA ASP A 95 1.77 -0.22 4.77
C ASP A 95 2.22 1.24 4.52
N PRO A 96 1.32 2.11 4.02
CA PRO A 96 1.67 3.48 3.59
C PRO A 96 2.26 4.36 4.71
N SER A 97 1.93 4.08 5.96
CA SER A 97 2.29 4.89 7.13
C SER A 97 3.56 4.44 7.85
N MET A 98 4.17 3.32 7.44
CA MET A 98 5.34 2.76 8.11
C MET A 98 6.36 2.21 7.12
N LYS A 99 7.57 1.94 7.60
CA LYS A 99 8.59 1.23 6.83
C LYS A 99 8.77 -0.19 7.35
N PRO A 100 9.03 -1.17 6.47
CA PRO A 100 9.04 -1.05 5.01
C PRO A 100 7.63 -0.94 4.41
N PHE A 101 7.53 -0.36 3.21
CA PHE A 101 6.29 -0.23 2.43
C PHE A 101 6.53 -0.69 0.99
N ALA A 102 5.45 -0.96 0.26
CA ALA A 102 5.53 -1.20 -1.19
C ALA A 102 4.44 -0.47 -1.95
N VAL A 103 4.73 -0.18 -3.21
CA VAL A 103 3.80 0.46 -4.14
C VAL A 103 3.74 -0.37 -5.41
N PHE A 104 2.53 -0.71 -5.84
CA PHE A 104 2.25 -1.32 -7.12
C PHE A 104 1.35 -0.39 -7.91
N LEU A 105 1.78 -0.04 -9.13
CA LEU A 105 1.02 0.79 -10.04
C LEU A 105 0.77 0.02 -11.32
N THR A 106 -0.49 -0.31 -11.60
CA THR A 106 -0.92 -0.68 -12.94
C THR A 106 -1.51 0.56 -13.60
N TYR A 107 -0.90 1.03 -14.68
CA TYR A 107 -1.23 2.31 -15.30
C TYR A 107 -1.67 2.16 -16.75
N ASN A 108 -2.34 3.20 -17.27
CA ASN A 108 -2.87 3.32 -18.62
C ASN A 108 -3.88 2.23 -19.00
N LEU A 109 -4.74 1.82 -18.07
CA LEU A 109 -5.89 0.98 -18.42
C LEU A 109 -6.96 1.87 -19.09
N PRO A 110 -7.59 1.44 -20.19
CA PRO A 110 -8.58 2.28 -20.88
C PRO A 110 -9.84 2.47 -20.01
N SER A 111 -10.30 3.72 -19.86
CA SER A 111 -11.57 4.00 -19.17
C SER A 111 -12.76 3.74 -20.11
N THR A 112 -13.36 2.56 -19.99
CA THR A 112 -14.46 2.09 -20.84
C THR A 112 -15.85 2.41 -20.30
N GLY A 113 -15.93 2.94 -19.08
CA GLY A 113 -17.20 3.20 -18.40
C GLY A 113 -17.93 1.96 -17.91
N TYR A 114 -17.23 0.81 -17.80
CA TYR A 114 -17.77 -0.37 -17.14
C TYR A 114 -17.55 -0.32 -15.63
N ILE A 115 -18.49 -0.87 -14.88
CA ILE A 115 -18.43 -0.93 -13.41
C ILE A 115 -17.31 -1.84 -12.89
N ARG A 116 -16.79 -2.74 -13.72
CA ARG A 116 -15.64 -3.60 -13.40
C ARG A 116 -14.45 -3.22 -14.26
N LEU A 117 -13.29 -3.13 -13.62
CA LEU A 117 -12.02 -2.88 -14.28
C LEU A 117 -11.10 -4.08 -14.02
N PRO A 118 -11.12 -5.10 -14.91
CA PRO A 118 -10.20 -6.20 -14.82
C PRO A 118 -8.79 -5.73 -15.18
N VAL A 119 -7.80 -6.20 -14.43
CA VAL A 119 -6.38 -6.06 -14.74
C VAL A 119 -5.99 -7.23 -15.64
N PRO A 120 -5.63 -6.99 -16.92
CA PRO A 120 -5.23 -8.07 -17.81
C PRO A 120 -3.96 -8.77 -17.34
N ASP A 121 -3.87 -10.08 -17.53
CA ASP A 121 -2.64 -10.84 -17.23
C ASP A 121 -1.48 -10.36 -18.09
N MET A 122 -1.76 -10.09 -19.37
CA MET A 122 -0.84 -9.50 -20.34
C MET A 122 -1.29 -8.09 -20.70
N LEU A 123 -0.49 -7.09 -20.35
CA LEU A 123 -0.74 -5.71 -20.72
C LEU A 123 -0.34 -5.45 -22.17
N GLN A 124 -1.09 -4.58 -22.84
CA GLN A 124 -0.90 -4.24 -24.26
C GLN A 124 -0.94 -2.73 -24.47
N GLY A 125 -0.37 -2.27 -25.59
CA GLY A 125 -0.37 -0.86 -25.95
C GLY A 125 0.42 -0.02 -24.95
N MET A 126 -0.21 1.02 -24.39
CA MET A 126 0.42 1.92 -23.41
C MET A 126 0.27 1.45 -21.96
N SER A 127 -0.51 0.39 -21.71
CA SER A 127 -0.69 -0.16 -20.36
C SER A 127 0.62 -0.74 -19.82
N GLY A 128 0.93 -0.45 -18.56
CA GLY A 128 2.17 -0.92 -17.92
C GLY A 128 2.00 -1.21 -16.44
N ARG A 129 3.02 -1.85 -15.85
CA ARG A 129 3.16 -2.01 -14.40
C ARG A 129 4.47 -1.39 -13.93
N ALA A 130 4.43 -0.75 -12.77
CA ALA A 130 5.61 -0.35 -12.03
C ALA A 130 5.44 -0.80 -10.58
N SER A 131 6.55 -1.15 -9.94
CA SER A 131 6.55 -1.58 -8.54
C SER A 131 7.75 -1.00 -7.82
N TYR A 132 7.55 -0.64 -6.56
CA TYR A 132 8.61 -0.25 -5.64
C TYR A 132 8.48 -1.03 -4.34
N PHE A 133 9.64 -1.44 -3.80
CA PHE A 133 9.75 -2.12 -2.52
C PHE A 133 10.79 -1.37 -1.68
N ASP A 134 10.38 -0.89 -0.51
CA ASP A 134 11.35 -0.36 0.45
C ASP A 134 12.13 -1.51 1.08
N ASN A 135 13.44 -1.47 0.90
CA ASN A 135 14.40 -2.40 1.52
C ASN A 135 15.30 -1.69 2.54
N SER A 136 14.99 -0.43 2.88
CA SER A 136 15.80 0.35 3.83
C SER A 136 15.67 -0.14 5.27
N THR A 137 14.58 -0.84 5.60
CA THR A 137 14.34 -1.43 6.92
C THR A 137 13.87 -2.87 6.76
N ALA A 138 14.32 -3.72 7.69
CA ALA A 138 13.86 -5.11 7.77
C ALA A 138 12.85 -5.26 8.89
N LEU A 139 11.85 -6.12 8.68
CA LEU A 139 10.89 -6.49 9.70
C LEU A 139 11.49 -7.51 10.66
N VAL A 140 11.07 -7.46 11.92
CA VAL A 140 11.38 -8.53 12.87
C VAL A 140 10.63 -9.79 12.46
N LYS A 141 11.30 -10.94 12.48
CA LYS A 141 10.66 -12.22 12.16
C LYS A 141 9.52 -12.52 13.16
N GLN A 142 8.32 -12.74 12.64
CA GLN A 142 7.10 -13.06 13.40
C GLN A 142 6.37 -14.27 12.78
N ASP A 143 5.45 -14.86 13.55
CA ASP A 143 4.61 -15.98 13.09
C ASP A 143 3.55 -15.57 12.06
N SER A 144 3.19 -14.29 12.06
CA SER A 144 2.28 -13.68 11.10
C SER A 144 2.54 -12.19 10.97
N TYR A 145 2.30 -11.65 9.78
CA TYR A 145 2.37 -10.22 9.48
C TYR A 145 0.99 -9.74 9.05
N ARG A 146 0.54 -8.63 9.64
CA ARG A 146 -0.68 -7.92 9.26
C ARG A 146 -0.28 -6.65 8.53
N ALA A 147 -0.65 -6.55 7.26
CA ALA A 147 -0.33 -5.43 6.41
C ALA A 147 -1.59 -4.67 5.99
N GLN A 148 -1.54 -3.34 6.02
CA GLN A 148 -2.61 -2.47 5.54
C GLN A 148 -2.48 -2.28 4.03
N TYR A 149 -3.55 -2.57 3.30
CA TYR A 149 -3.64 -2.37 1.87
C TYR A 149 -4.52 -1.16 1.59
N VAL A 150 -3.96 -0.20 0.85
CA VAL A 150 -4.69 0.96 0.34
C VAL A 150 -4.73 0.87 -1.18
N VAL A 151 -5.93 0.78 -1.73
CA VAL A 151 -6.17 0.66 -3.17
C VAL A 151 -6.82 1.93 -3.66
N LEU A 152 -6.19 2.58 -4.62
CA LEU A 152 -6.64 3.84 -5.20
C LEU A 152 -6.73 3.70 -6.71
N VAL A 153 -7.85 4.13 -7.28
CA VAL A 153 -8.03 4.22 -8.73
C VAL A 153 -8.02 5.70 -9.12
N TYR A 154 -7.06 6.09 -9.93
CA TYR A 154 -6.93 7.44 -10.47
C TYR A 154 -7.39 7.49 -11.92
N ARG A 155 -7.79 8.68 -12.36
CA ARG A 155 -8.15 8.94 -13.76
C ARG A 155 -7.33 10.09 -14.29
N THR A 156 -6.73 9.89 -15.46
CA THR A 156 -6.05 10.96 -16.21
C THR A 156 -6.58 11.01 -17.64
N ASN A 157 -6.53 12.18 -18.27
CA ASN A 157 -6.84 12.31 -19.70
C ASN A 157 -5.68 11.80 -20.57
N ASN A 158 -4.46 11.92 -20.05
CA ASN A 158 -3.22 11.60 -20.74
C ASN A 158 -2.56 10.34 -20.16
N PRO A 159 -1.86 9.53 -20.96
CA PRO A 159 -1.22 8.33 -20.46
C PRO A 159 0.07 8.66 -19.69
N ILE A 160 0.39 7.82 -18.72
CA ILE A 160 1.59 7.83 -17.90
C ILE A 160 2.73 7.09 -18.62
N SER A 161 3.94 7.62 -18.57
CA SER A 161 5.15 6.97 -19.07
C SER A 161 6.20 6.93 -17.96
N ILE A 162 6.69 5.71 -17.65
CA ILE A 162 7.67 5.44 -16.60
C ILE A 162 8.85 4.69 -17.21
N GLY A 163 10.08 5.14 -16.96
CA GLY A 163 11.28 4.35 -17.25
C GLY A 163 11.71 4.30 -18.72
N ILE A 164 11.18 5.17 -19.59
CA ILE A 164 11.54 5.17 -21.02
C ILE A 164 12.29 6.45 -21.42
N PRO A 165 13.63 6.50 -21.24
CA PRO A 165 14.43 7.66 -21.65
C PRO A 165 14.59 7.81 -23.17
N SER A 166 14.27 6.77 -23.97
CA SER A 166 14.59 6.69 -25.40
C SER A 166 13.41 6.63 -26.36
N GLN A 167 12.15 6.64 -25.88
CA GLN A 167 11.00 6.88 -26.75
C GLN A 167 10.70 8.37 -26.83
N PRO A 168 10.40 8.91 -28.02
CA PRO A 168 9.87 10.26 -28.11
C PRO A 168 8.60 10.30 -27.26
N THR A 169 8.62 11.14 -26.22
CA THR A 169 7.43 11.43 -25.43
C THR A 169 6.36 11.90 -26.40
N LEU A 170 5.26 11.14 -26.51
CA LEU A 170 4.14 11.59 -27.30
C LEU A 170 3.63 12.90 -26.68
N PRO A 171 3.30 13.93 -27.48
CA PRO A 171 2.77 15.18 -26.96
C PRO A 171 1.60 14.91 -26.01
N GLY A 172 1.71 15.39 -24.77
CA GLY A 172 0.69 15.23 -23.74
C GLY A 172 0.90 14.10 -22.75
N GLN A 173 1.93 13.24 -22.85
CA GLN A 173 2.17 12.19 -21.84
C GLN A 173 2.63 12.74 -20.48
N ILE A 174 2.21 12.07 -19.40
CA ILE A 174 2.72 12.31 -18.04
C ILE A 174 4.03 11.53 -17.87
N SER A 175 5.17 12.22 -17.86
CA SER A 175 6.48 11.59 -17.66
C SER A 175 6.84 11.57 -16.17
N VAL A 176 7.05 10.36 -15.62
CA VAL A 176 7.33 10.16 -14.19
C VAL A 176 8.81 10.23 -13.87
N GLY A 177 9.67 9.89 -14.84
CA GLY A 177 11.12 9.74 -14.66
C GLY A 177 11.58 8.31 -14.94
N LEU A 178 12.77 7.96 -14.44
CA LEU A 178 13.38 6.64 -14.64
C LEU A 178 12.75 5.55 -13.76
N ASP A 179 12.22 5.92 -12.59
CA ASP A 179 11.60 5.01 -11.63
C ASP A 179 10.31 5.59 -11.03
N LEU A 180 9.53 4.74 -10.37
CA LEU A 180 8.21 5.08 -9.82
C LEU A 180 8.26 6.09 -8.68
N MET A 181 9.30 6.02 -7.83
CA MET A 181 9.41 6.86 -6.62
C MET A 181 10.09 8.20 -6.91
N ASN A 182 10.82 8.30 -8.03
CA ASN A 182 11.60 9.44 -8.46
C ASN A 182 12.43 10.07 -7.33
N GLY A 183 13.13 9.22 -6.56
CA GLY A 183 13.98 9.62 -5.42
C GLY A 183 13.25 9.83 -4.08
N CYS A 184 11.93 9.63 -4.01
CA CYS A 184 11.20 9.69 -2.73
C CYS A 184 11.48 8.49 -1.82
N THR A 185 11.56 8.75 -0.52
CA THR A 185 11.85 7.74 0.52
C THR A 185 10.62 7.20 1.24
N ASP A 186 9.45 7.80 1.00
CA ASP A 186 8.16 7.46 1.60
C ASP A 186 6.99 7.80 0.65
N VAL A 187 5.80 7.33 1.00
CA VAL A 187 4.58 7.50 0.21
C VAL A 187 4.11 8.96 0.21
N GLN A 188 4.29 9.68 1.31
CA GLN A 188 3.92 11.09 1.41
C GLN A 188 4.68 11.93 0.36
N CYS A 189 6.00 11.71 0.23
CA CYS A 189 6.82 12.34 -0.80
C CYS A 189 6.36 11.94 -2.20
N LEU A 190 6.09 10.64 -2.43
CA LEU A 190 5.59 10.16 -3.73
C LEU A 190 4.33 10.93 -4.14
N MET A 191 3.34 11.01 -3.25
CA MET A 191 2.03 11.59 -3.56
C MET A 191 2.03 13.11 -3.57
N GLY A 192 2.84 13.77 -2.73
CA GLY A 192 2.85 15.24 -2.60
C GLY A 192 3.86 15.95 -3.50
N SER A 193 5.02 15.33 -3.77
CA SER A 193 6.16 16.04 -4.36
C SER A 193 6.44 15.66 -5.81
N THR A 194 6.20 14.41 -6.20
CA THR A 194 6.54 13.91 -7.55
C THR A 194 5.56 14.42 -8.62
N THR A 195 6.02 14.46 -9.87
CA THR A 195 5.15 14.73 -11.04
C THR A 195 4.00 13.74 -11.10
N LEU A 196 4.27 12.46 -10.84
CA LEU A 196 3.25 11.42 -10.83
C LEU A 196 2.14 11.73 -9.82
N GLY A 197 2.50 11.97 -8.55
CA GLY A 197 1.52 12.27 -7.49
C GLY A 197 0.66 13.49 -7.81
N LYS A 198 1.26 14.55 -8.34
CA LYS A 198 0.55 15.78 -8.74
C LYS A 198 -0.40 15.57 -9.91
N GLU A 199 0.04 14.85 -10.95
CA GLU A 199 -0.74 14.63 -12.17
C GLU A 199 -1.85 13.58 -11.98
N LEU A 200 -1.70 12.65 -11.04
CA LEU A 200 -2.76 11.70 -10.67
C LEU A 200 -3.97 12.41 -10.04
N GLY A 201 -3.75 13.52 -9.33
CA GLY A 201 -4.81 14.32 -8.72
C GLY A 201 -5.62 13.57 -7.67
N GLN A 202 -6.92 13.86 -7.60
CA GLN A 202 -7.83 13.16 -6.68
C GLN A 202 -8.09 11.72 -7.14
N PRO A 203 -8.03 10.71 -6.25
CA PRO A 203 -8.46 9.37 -6.59
C PRO A 203 -9.96 9.35 -6.92
N LEU A 204 -10.33 8.72 -8.02
CA LEU A 204 -11.72 8.51 -8.42
C LEU A 204 -12.43 7.56 -7.45
N ALA A 205 -11.74 6.50 -7.05
CA ALA A 205 -12.27 5.54 -6.09
C ALA A 205 -11.16 4.97 -5.21
N GLY A 206 -11.50 4.50 -4.02
CA GLY A 206 -10.54 3.83 -3.16
C GLY A 206 -11.15 2.83 -2.18
N SER A 207 -10.27 2.05 -1.56
CA SER A 207 -10.61 1.09 -0.50
C SER A 207 -9.41 0.90 0.41
N ILE A 208 -9.69 0.50 1.65
CA ILE A 208 -8.70 0.12 2.65
C ILE A 208 -9.11 -1.23 3.20
N PHE A 209 -8.19 -2.17 3.30
CA PHE A 209 -8.41 -3.47 3.94
C PHE A 209 -7.09 -3.99 4.51
N HIS A 210 -7.14 -5.11 5.24
CA HIS A 210 -5.96 -5.72 5.83
C HIS A 210 -5.75 -7.14 5.35
N VAL A 211 -4.48 -7.53 5.19
CA VAL A 211 -4.10 -8.90 4.85
C VAL A 211 -3.15 -9.42 5.92
N THR A 212 -3.49 -10.58 6.47
CA THR A 212 -2.69 -11.27 7.48
C THR A 212 -2.13 -12.56 6.88
N THR A 213 -0.80 -12.67 6.79
CA THR A 213 -0.08 -13.78 6.14
C THR A 213 1.11 -14.26 6.97
N LYS A 214 1.52 -15.52 6.76
CA LYS A 214 2.73 -16.10 7.39
C LYS A 214 4.04 -15.55 6.80
N ARG A 215 4.01 -15.05 5.57
CA ARG A 215 5.20 -14.52 4.89
C ARG A 215 4.94 -13.10 4.44
N THR A 216 5.94 -12.26 4.63
CA THR A 216 5.97 -10.90 4.08
C THR A 216 6.82 -10.86 2.82
N MET A 217 6.52 -9.93 1.93
CA MET A 217 7.36 -9.58 0.77
C MET A 217 8.61 -8.77 1.15
N PHE A 218 8.67 -8.28 2.40
CA PHE A 218 9.79 -7.51 2.92
C PHE A 218 10.90 -8.38 3.50
N GLN A 219 12.10 -7.82 3.62
CA GLN A 219 13.20 -8.49 4.30
C GLN A 219 12.87 -8.68 5.78
N THR A 220 13.27 -9.83 6.35
CA THR A 220 13.07 -10.14 7.76
C THR A 220 14.39 -10.45 8.45
N VAL A 221 14.49 -10.07 9.72
CA VAL A 221 15.65 -10.34 10.57
C VAL A 221 15.24 -11.10 11.83
N GLU A 222 16.07 -12.03 12.25
CA GLU A 222 15.94 -12.70 13.54
C GLU A 222 16.64 -11.85 14.60
N ILE A 223 15.95 -11.54 15.69
CA ILE A 223 16.59 -10.95 16.86
C ILE A 223 17.21 -12.11 17.64
N THR A 224 18.52 -12.33 17.49
CA THR A 224 19.27 -13.17 18.41
C THR A 224 19.52 -12.39 19.70
N THR A 225 19.17 -12.98 20.84
CA THR A 225 19.30 -12.40 22.19
C THR A 225 20.72 -11.99 22.60
N ASP A 226 21.74 -12.28 21.77
CA ASP A 226 23.15 -12.05 22.08
C ASP A 226 23.57 -10.57 22.03
N HIS A 227 22.80 -9.71 21.34
CA HIS A 227 23.10 -8.27 21.28
C HIS A 227 22.60 -7.46 22.48
N LEU A 228 21.60 -7.96 23.22
CA LEU A 228 21.11 -7.32 24.45
C LEU A 228 22.03 -7.61 25.64
N THR A 229 22.62 -8.81 25.71
CA THR A 229 23.55 -9.19 26.79
C THR A 229 24.91 -8.48 26.68
N GLN A 230 25.43 -8.23 25.46
CA GLN A 230 26.68 -7.46 25.28
C GLN A 230 26.56 -5.98 25.67
N ALA A 231 25.41 -5.34 25.43
CA ALA A 231 25.17 -3.97 25.86
C ALA A 231 25.05 -3.87 27.39
N THR A 232 24.41 -4.85 28.04
CA THR A 232 24.35 -4.87 29.52
C THR A 232 25.68 -5.20 30.17
N ALA A 233 26.48 -6.11 29.59
CA ALA A 233 27.78 -6.47 30.15
C ALA A 233 28.83 -5.34 30.06
N THR A 234 28.78 -4.52 29.01
CA THR A 234 29.68 -3.37 28.85
C THR A 234 29.35 -2.22 29.80
N ILE A 235 28.07 -1.94 30.04
CA ILE A 235 27.64 -0.90 30.99
C ILE A 235 27.97 -1.30 32.44
N PHE A 236 27.72 -2.55 32.83
CA PHE A 236 28.09 -3.03 34.17
C PHE A 236 29.62 -3.09 34.37
N GLY A 237 30.39 -3.47 33.33
CA GLY A 237 31.85 -3.47 33.39
C GLY A 237 32.46 -2.07 33.56
N GLN A 238 31.91 -1.06 32.90
CA GLN A 238 32.41 0.32 32.99
C GLN A 238 32.05 1.00 34.33
N LEU A 239 30.88 0.71 34.90
CA LEU A 239 30.48 1.21 36.22
C LEU A 239 31.32 0.62 37.35
N LEU A 240 31.71 -0.66 37.25
CA LEU A 240 32.52 -1.33 38.27
C LEU A 240 33.96 -0.81 38.30
N ILE A 241 34.54 -0.48 37.14
CA ILE A 241 35.89 0.10 37.04
C ILE A 241 35.93 1.50 37.65
N LEU A 242 34.89 2.33 37.42
CA LEU A 242 34.77 3.67 38.02
C LEU A 242 34.60 3.63 39.54
N PHE A 243 33.91 2.61 40.07
CA PHE A 243 33.73 2.47 41.52
C PHE A 243 35.01 2.05 42.24
N VAL A 244 35.79 1.14 41.64
CA VAL A 244 37.06 0.69 42.22
C VAL A 244 38.12 1.79 42.18
N THR A 245 38.18 2.60 41.13
CA THR A 245 39.13 3.72 41.09
C THR A 245 38.78 4.85 42.07
N TYR A 246 37.50 5.05 42.40
CA TYR A 246 37.08 6.06 43.39
C TYR A 246 37.30 5.63 44.85
N LEU A 247 37.38 4.31 45.13
CA LEU A 247 37.63 3.76 46.46
C LEU A 247 39.13 3.65 46.82
N PHE A 248 40.02 3.85 45.85
CA PHE A 248 41.48 3.74 46.01
C PHE A 248 42.25 5.07 45.83
N VAL A 249 41.55 6.22 45.90
CA VAL A 249 42.15 7.57 45.96
C VAL A 249 41.84 8.22 47.30
#